data_AF-A0A524GJ20-F1
#
_entry.id   AF-A0A524GJ20-F1
#
_cell.length_a   1.000
_cell.length_b   1.000
_cell.length_c   1.000
_cell.angle_alpha   90.00
_cell.angle_beta   90.00
_cell.angle_gamma   90.00
#
_symmetry.space_group_name_H-M   'P 1'
#
loop_
_entity.id
_entity.type
_entity.pdbx_description
1 polymer ?
#
loop_
_entity_poly.entity_id
_entity_poly.type
_entity_poly.pdbx_seq_one_letter_code
_entity_poly.pdbx_strand_id
1 'polypeptide(L)'
;MCEFDDFENPYILDKMMESIGAEPKKWSCKTDCCGGSLTLGKTEIVRRLIDKLMMMAREAGANCIITACPVCFANLDTRANENVVLPAFYFTELIALALGLEGSDSWFKMHNVDPSPLLGSLGLI
;
A
#
# COMPACT_ATOMS: atom_id res chain seq x y z
N MET A 1 21.47 -3.18 11.42
CA MET A 1 20.18 -2.64 11.91
C MET A 1 19.85 -1.50 10.97
N CYS A 2 18.68 -1.49 10.32
CA CYS A 2 18.35 -0.39 9.40
C CYS A 2 18.30 0.91 10.21
N GLU A 3 19.28 1.80 10.02
CA GLU A 3 19.22 3.18 10.54
C GLU A 3 18.12 3.89 9.77
N PHE A 4 17.01 4.17 10.45
CA PHE A 4 15.98 5.04 9.92
C PHE A 4 16.33 6.47 10.31
N ASP A 5 16.33 7.37 9.32
CA ASP A 5 16.74 8.76 9.52
C ASP A 5 15.82 9.51 10.50
N ASP A 6 14.50 9.26 10.42
CA ASP A 6 13.47 9.84 11.28
C ASP A 6 12.35 8.82 11.50
N PHE A 7 12.09 8.46 12.76
CA PHE A 7 11.07 7.49 13.14
C PHE A 7 9.65 8.07 13.09
N GLU A 8 9.50 9.39 13.27
CA GLU A 8 8.22 10.09 13.24
C GLU A 8 7.83 10.46 11.79
N ASN A 9 8.81 10.62 10.91
CA ASN A 9 8.58 10.80 9.48
C ASN A 9 9.57 10.02 8.60
N PRO A 10 9.38 8.69 8.46
CA PRO A 10 10.24 7.88 7.61
C PRO A 10 10.04 8.25 6.14
N TYR A 11 11.09 8.72 5.46
CA TYR A 11 11.03 9.11 4.04
C TYR A 11 11.75 8.13 3.10
N ILE A 12 12.37 7.07 3.63
CA ILE A 12 13.16 6.12 2.81
C ILE A 12 12.28 5.45 1.75
N LEU A 13 11.11 4.95 2.14
CA LEU A 13 10.17 4.33 1.21
C LEU A 13 9.67 5.35 0.18
N ASP A 14 9.34 6.57 0.60
CA ASP A 14 8.93 7.64 -0.31
C ASP A 14 10.01 7.91 -1.36
N LYS A 15 11.27 8.10 -0.95
CA LYS A 15 12.40 8.33 -1.87
C LYS A 15 12.60 7.16 -2.84
N MET A 16 12.43 5.93 -2.38
CA MET A 16 12.51 4.75 -3.25
C MET A 16 11.41 4.76 -4.31
N MET A 17 10.18 5.09 -3.91
CA MET A 17 9.04 5.16 -4.82
C MET A 17 9.14 6.35 -5.79
N GLU A 18 9.62 7.51 -5.33
CA GLU A 18 9.95 8.66 -6.19
C GLU A 18 10.99 8.30 -7.25
N SER A 19 12.01 7.51 -6.90
CA SER A 19 13.08 7.13 -7.81
C SER A 19 12.61 6.24 -8.97
N ILE A 20 11.51 5.50 -8.80
CA ILE A 20 10.88 4.69 -9.85
C ILE A 20 9.74 5.45 -10.58
N GLY A 21 9.56 6.74 -10.29
CA GLY A 21 8.58 7.60 -10.95
C GLY A 21 7.19 7.64 -10.31
N ALA A 22 6.99 7.04 -9.13
CA ALA A 22 5.76 7.21 -8.38
C ALA A 22 5.74 8.56 -7.64
N GLU A 23 4.55 9.02 -7.24
CA GLU A 23 4.37 10.28 -6.51
C GLU A 23 3.78 10.03 -5.11
N PRO A 24 4.62 9.81 -4.07
CA PRO A 24 4.16 9.62 -2.70
C PRO A 24 3.44 10.86 -2.19
N LYS A 25 2.18 10.71 -1.78
CA LYS A 25 1.40 11.80 -1.21
C LYS A 25 1.75 11.97 0.27
N LYS A 26 1.94 13.22 0.69
CA LYS A 26 2.09 13.58 2.11
C LYS A 26 0.69 13.62 2.75
N TRP A 27 0.51 12.87 3.82
CA TRP A 27 -0.78 12.70 4.48
C TRP A 27 -0.60 12.40 5.96
N SER A 28 -1.61 12.72 6.77
CA SER A 28 -1.50 12.66 8.24
C SER A 28 -1.43 11.25 8.81
N CYS A 29 -1.90 10.25 8.07
CA CYS A 29 -1.94 8.85 8.52
C CYS A 29 -0.77 8.01 8.00
N LYS A 30 0.31 8.65 7.51
CA LYS A 30 1.47 7.97 6.93
C LYS A 30 2.13 6.95 7.87
N THR A 31 2.20 7.25 9.16
CA THR A 31 2.82 6.40 10.19
C THR A 31 1.80 5.64 11.03
N ASP A 32 0.51 5.70 10.67
CA ASP A 32 -0.54 5.03 11.42
C ASP A 32 -0.47 3.50 11.19
N CYS A 33 -0.67 2.74 12.27
CA CYS A 33 -0.59 1.29 12.26
C CYS A 33 -1.84 0.65 11.61
N CYS A 34 -1.63 -0.39 10.79
CA CYS A 34 -2.72 -1.19 10.21
C CYS A 34 -3.45 -2.10 11.22
N GLY A 35 -2.97 -2.18 12.47
CA GLY A 35 -3.53 -3.05 13.50
C GLY A 35 -3.16 -4.53 13.38
N GLY A 36 -2.09 -4.89 12.66
CA GLY A 36 -1.70 -6.27 12.37
C GLY A 36 -1.63 -7.23 13.58
N SER A 37 -1.15 -6.75 14.73
CA SER A 37 -1.08 -7.56 15.95
C SER A 37 -2.45 -7.88 16.57
N LEU A 38 -3.49 -7.17 16.16
CA LEU A 38 -4.85 -7.31 16.67
C LEU A 38 -5.79 -8.05 15.70
N THR A 39 -5.28 -8.46 14.53
CA THR A 39 -6.09 -9.05 13.44
C THR A 39 -6.91 -10.26 13.86
N LEU A 40 -6.44 -11.06 14.82
CA LEU A 40 -7.15 -12.25 15.33
C LEU A 40 -8.07 -11.94 16.51
N GLY A 41 -7.64 -11.06 17.43
CA GLY A 41 -8.35 -10.83 18.69
C GLY A 41 -9.37 -9.70 18.64
N LYS A 42 -9.20 -8.72 17.73
CA LYS A 42 -10.03 -7.51 17.64
C LYS A 42 -10.25 -7.08 16.18
N THR A 43 -10.75 -8.00 15.35
CA THR A 43 -10.98 -7.81 13.92
C THR A 43 -11.75 -6.53 13.57
N GLU A 44 -12.82 -6.22 14.32
CA GLU A 44 -13.63 -5.01 14.09
C GLU A 44 -12.82 -3.72 14.24
N ILE A 45 -11.90 -3.67 15.20
CA ILE A 45 -11.03 -2.50 15.38
C ILE A 45 -10.08 -2.38 14.19
N VAL A 46 -9.48 -3.51 13.78
CA VAL A 46 -8.56 -3.55 12.64
C VAL A 46 -9.25 -3.10 11.35
N ARG A 47 -10.49 -3.56 11.10
CA ARG A 47 -11.28 -3.11 9.95
C ARG A 47 -11.51 -1.60 9.97
N ARG A 48 -11.90 -1.03 11.10
CA ARG A 48 -12.10 0.43 11.24
C ARG A 48 -10.81 1.22 11.00
N LEU A 49 -9.67 0.71 11.47
CA LEU A 49 -8.37 1.34 11.24
C LEU A 49 -8.02 1.32 9.75
N ILE A 50 -8.18 0.18 9.08
CA ILE A 50 -7.91 0.03 7.65
C ILE A 50 -8.83 0.91 6.82
N ASP A 51 -10.13 0.92 7.11
CA ASP A 51 -11.10 1.78 6.42
C ASP A 51 -10.71 3.25 6.56
N LYS A 52 -10.29 3.69 7.76
CA LYS A 52 -9.77 5.05 7.99
C LYS A 52 -8.52 5.32 7.15
N LEU A 53 -7.55 4.40 7.11
CA LEU A 53 -6.34 4.55 6.29
C LEU A 53 -6.69 4.70 4.81
N MET A 54 -7.58 3.86 4.29
CA MET A 54 -8.02 3.91 2.90
C MET A 54 -8.74 5.22 2.55
N MET A 55 -9.63 5.69 3.44
CA MET A 55 -10.33 6.97 3.28
C MET A 55 -9.35 8.14 3.26
N MET A 56 -8.46 8.21 4.25
CA MET A 56 -7.48 9.29 4.36
C MET A 56 -6.49 9.29 3.17
N ALA A 57 -6.11 8.12 2.67
CA ALA A 57 -5.27 8.00 1.48
C ALA A 57 -6.01 8.53 0.24
N ARG A 58 -7.29 8.17 0.08
CA ARG A 58 -8.14 8.67 -1.01
C ARG A 58 -8.33 10.19 -0.93
N GLU A 59 -8.55 10.73 0.27
CA GLU A 59 -8.66 12.19 0.51
C GLU A 59 -7.36 12.93 0.17
N ALA A 60 -6.20 12.32 0.40
CA ALA A 60 -4.90 12.84 -0.01
C ALA A 60 -4.65 12.74 -1.53
N GLY A 61 -5.60 12.19 -2.29
CA GLY A 61 -5.49 12.01 -3.74
C GLY A 61 -4.61 10.83 -4.16
N ALA A 62 -4.40 9.85 -3.27
CA ALA A 62 -3.69 8.63 -3.62
C ALA A 62 -4.60 7.69 -4.44
N ASN A 63 -4.01 7.02 -5.42
CA ASN A 63 -4.68 6.01 -6.24
C ASN A 63 -4.45 4.57 -5.72
N CYS A 64 -3.44 4.36 -4.89
CA CYS A 64 -3.09 3.10 -4.26
C CYS A 64 -2.35 3.33 -2.94
N ILE A 65 -2.18 2.27 -2.15
CA ILE A 65 -1.36 2.28 -0.93
C ILE A 65 -0.16 1.37 -1.13
N ILE A 66 1.02 1.83 -0.73
CA ILE A 66 2.27 1.05 -0.81
C ILE A 66 2.73 0.72 0.61
N THR A 67 3.17 -0.52 0.83
CA THR A 67 3.70 -0.94 2.13
C THR A 67 4.92 -1.83 2.00
N ALA A 68 5.77 -1.78 3.04
CA ALA A 68 6.95 -2.64 3.19
C ALA A 68 6.77 -3.74 4.24
N CYS A 69 5.56 -3.89 4.78
CA CYS A 69 5.25 -4.90 5.79
C CYS A 69 4.25 -5.92 5.22
N PRO A 70 4.59 -7.23 5.17
CA PRO A 70 3.69 -8.26 4.66
C PRO A 70 2.36 -8.36 5.42
N VAL A 71 2.39 -8.10 6.73
CA VAL A 71 1.17 -8.10 7.57
C VAL A 71 0.29 -6.90 7.24
N CYS A 72 0.89 -5.72 7.00
CA CYS A 72 0.14 -4.56 6.55
C CYS A 72 -0.52 -4.81 5.19
N PHE A 73 0.24 -5.40 4.25
CA PHE A 73 -0.28 -5.75 2.93
C PHE A 73 -1.51 -6.67 3.04
N ALA A 74 -1.37 -7.81 3.72
CA ALA A 74 -2.45 -8.76 3.89
C ALA A 74 -3.70 -8.14 4.54
N ASN A 75 -3.51 -7.28 5.53
CA ASN A 75 -4.61 -6.58 6.19
C ASN A 75 -5.32 -5.60 5.24
N LEU A 76 -4.56 -4.71 4.58
CA LEU A 76 -5.09 -3.70 3.66
C LEU A 76 -5.83 -4.34 2.49
N ASP A 77 -5.31 -5.44 1.96
CA ASP A 77 -5.85 -6.17 0.82
C ASP A 77 -7.10 -7.01 1.18
N THR A 78 -7.16 -7.62 2.37
CA THR A 78 -8.28 -8.53 2.72
C THR A 78 -9.39 -7.92 3.56
N ARG A 79 -9.14 -6.84 4.31
CA ARG A 79 -10.07 -6.37 5.36
C ARG A 79 -10.70 -5.02 5.08
N ALA A 80 -10.25 -4.30 4.06
CA ALA A 80 -10.83 -3.02 3.68
C ALA A 80 -12.30 -3.19 3.24
N ASN A 81 -13.12 -2.20 3.55
CA ASN A 81 -14.49 -2.12 3.07
C ASN A 81 -14.52 -1.76 1.58
N GLU A 82 -15.31 -2.50 0.81
CA GLU A 82 -15.44 -2.39 -0.65
C GLU A 82 -15.74 -0.96 -1.14
N ASN A 83 -16.39 -0.12 -0.32
CA ASN A 83 -16.72 1.26 -0.71
C ASN A 83 -15.53 2.22 -0.68
N VAL A 84 -14.54 1.93 0.16
CA VAL A 84 -13.38 2.81 0.40
C VAL A 84 -12.06 2.20 -0.06
N VAL A 85 -12.06 0.90 -0.40
CA VAL A 85 -10.87 0.15 -0.77
C VAL A 85 -10.09 0.83 -1.90
N LEU A 86 -8.77 0.83 -1.75
CA LEU A 86 -7.80 1.17 -2.77
C LEU A 86 -6.90 -0.06 -2.98
N PRO A 87 -6.37 -0.28 -4.19
CA PRO A 87 -5.36 -1.30 -4.41
C PRO A 87 -4.17 -1.07 -3.48
N ALA A 88 -3.73 -2.13 -2.80
CA ALA A 88 -2.52 -2.12 -1.99
C ALA A 88 -1.41 -2.84 -2.75
N PHE A 89 -0.18 -2.34 -2.65
CA PHE A 89 1.00 -2.97 -3.24
C PHE A 89 2.07 -3.18 -2.20
N TYR A 90 2.77 -4.30 -2.32
CA TYR A 90 4.06 -4.46 -1.68
C TYR A 90 5.12 -3.74 -2.52
N PHE A 91 5.96 -2.92 -1.89
CA PHE A 91 6.87 -2.01 -2.61
C PHE A 91 7.75 -2.69 -3.66
N THR A 92 8.15 -3.95 -3.47
CA THR A 92 8.97 -4.69 -4.43
C THR A 92 8.21 -5.03 -5.71
N GLU A 93 6.88 -5.13 -5.67
CA GLU A 93 6.06 -5.39 -6.86
C GLU A 93 6.13 -4.21 -7.82
N LEU A 94 6.05 -2.98 -7.28
CA LEU A 94 6.20 -1.76 -8.08
C LEU A 94 7.63 -1.58 -8.59
N ILE A 95 8.64 -1.95 -7.79
CA ILE A 95 10.03 -1.95 -8.25
C ILE A 95 10.21 -2.96 -9.40
N ALA A 96 9.66 -4.17 -9.28
CA ALA A 96 9.74 -5.19 -10.31
C ALA A 96 9.05 -4.73 -11.62
N LEU A 97 7.89 -4.08 -11.49
CA LEU A 97 7.16 -3.49 -12.60
C LEU A 97 7.98 -2.37 -13.28
N ALA A 98 8.57 -1.46 -12.50
CA ALA A 98 9.40 -0.37 -13.01
C ALA A 98 10.68 -0.87 -13.69
N LEU A 99 11.23 -2.00 -13.25
CA LEU A 99 12.39 -2.65 -13.88
C LEU A 99 12.02 -3.50 -15.11
N GLY A 100 10.73 -3.68 -15.41
CA GLY A 100 10.26 -4.51 -16.52
C GLY A 100 10.61 -5.99 -16.36
N LEU A 101 10.60 -6.52 -15.12
CA LEU A 101 10.92 -7.92 -14.87
C LEU A 101 9.82 -8.83 -15.44
N GLU A 102 10.22 -9.83 -16.23
CA GLU A 102 9.26 -10.79 -16.80
C GLU A 102 8.46 -11.51 -15.70
N GLY A 103 7.13 -11.53 -15.85
CA GLY A 103 6.23 -12.22 -14.94
C GLY A 103 5.77 -11.40 -13.73
N SER A 104 6.20 -10.14 -13.57
CA SER A 104 5.69 -9.23 -12.52
C SER A 104 4.16 -9.16 -12.50
N ASP A 105 3.54 -9.17 -13.68
CA ASP A 105 2.10 -8.95 -13.84
C ASP A 105 1.29 -10.14 -13.31
N SER A 106 1.92 -11.31 -13.24
CA SER A 106 1.28 -12.51 -12.67
C SER A 106 1.06 -12.40 -11.17
N TRP A 107 1.86 -11.58 -10.47
CA TRP A 107 1.76 -11.43 -9.02
C TRP A 107 0.48 -10.72 -8.60
N PHE A 108 0.00 -9.80 -9.42
CA PHE A 108 -1.25 -9.07 -9.20
C PHE A 108 -2.48 -9.96 -9.15
N LYS A 109 -2.42 -11.17 -9.74
CA LYS A 109 -3.50 -12.17 -9.65
C LYS A 109 -3.66 -12.76 -8.25
N MET A 110 -2.68 -12.58 -7.38
CA MET A 110 -2.71 -13.06 -6.00
C MET A 110 -3.31 -12.03 -5.02
N HIS A 111 -3.58 -10.81 -5.48
CA HIS A 111 -4.20 -9.76 -4.68
C HIS A 111 -5.70 -10.04 -4.54
N ASN A 112 -6.28 -9.74 -3.38
CA ASN A 112 -7.72 -9.82 -3.19
C ASN A 112 -8.43 -8.63 -3.85
N VAL A 113 -7.78 -7.46 -3.86
CA VAL A 113 -8.21 -6.28 -4.60
C VAL A 113 -7.45 -6.22 -5.92
N ASP A 114 -8.14 -6.45 -7.04
CA ASP A 114 -7.49 -6.45 -8.36
C ASP A 114 -6.88 -5.08 -8.70
N PRO A 115 -5.53 -4.98 -8.84
CA PRO A 115 -4.87 -3.74 -9.20
C PRO A 115 -4.81 -3.49 -10.72
N SER A 116 -5.18 -4.48 -11.55
CA SER A 116 -5.05 -4.40 -13.01
C SER A 116 -5.77 -3.20 -13.64
N PRO A 117 -7.00 -2.81 -13.21
CA PRO A 117 -7.67 -1.64 -13.75
C PRO A 117 -6.89 -0.34 -13.53
N LEU A 118 -6.23 -0.21 -12.38
CA LEU A 118 -5.40 0.95 -12.06
C LEU A 118 -4.15 0.96 -12.94
N LEU A 119 -3.44 -0.16 -13.02
CA LEU A 119 -2.21 -0.27 -13.81
C LEU A 119 -2.47 -0.03 -15.31
N GLY A 120 -3.57 -0.55 -15.86
CA GLY A 120 -3.98 -0.29 -17.23
C GLY A 120 -4.35 1.17 -17.48
N SER A 121 -4.99 1.85 -16.52
CA SER A 121 -5.29 3.29 -16.63
C SER A 121 -4.03 4.17 -16.66
N LEU A 122 -2.93 3.68 -16.09
CA LEU A 122 -1.63 4.34 -16.07
C LEU A 122 -0.71 3.91 -17.23
N GLY A 123 -1.16 2.97 -18.07
CA GLY A 123 -0.36 2.43 -19.18
C GLY A 123 0.86 1.63 -18.75
N LEU A 124 0.82 1.03 -17.55
CA LEU A 124 1.92 0.24 -17.00
C LEU A 124 1.83 -1.24 -17.36
N ILE A 125 0.65 -1.70 -17.81
CA ILE A 125 0.35 -3.03 -18.36
C ILE A 125 -0.62 -2.92 -19.53
#